data_AF-A0A7J9IJU0-F1
#
_entry.id   AF-A0A7J9IJU0-F1
#
_cell.length_a   1.000
_cell.length_b   1.000
_cell.length_c   1.000
_cell.angle_alpha   90.00
_cell.angle_beta   90.00
_cell.angle_gamma   90.00
#
_symmetry.space_group_name_H-M   'P 1'
#
loop_
_entity.id
_entity.type
_entity.pdbx_description
1 polymer ?
#
loop_
_entity_poly.entity_id
_entity_poly.type
_entity_poly.pdbx_seq_one_letter_code
_entity_poly.pdbx_strand_id
1 'polypeptide(L)' 'SSSFKLFENQAASDSTVVPKGYIAVYVGESQKKRFIVPISFLNQPSLQKLLSIAEEEF' A
#
# COMPACT_ATOMS: atom_id res chain seq x y z
N SER A 1 18.00 11.77 -8.68
CA SER A 1 17.95 11.65 -7.21
C SER A 1 17.01 12.72 -6.69
N SER A 2 16.06 12.39 -5.81
CA SER A 2 14.99 13.26 -5.27
C SER A 2 13.63 13.09 -5.94
N SER A 3 12.79 12.21 -5.39
CA SER A 3 11.33 12.38 -5.30
C SER A 3 10.68 11.40 -4.30
N PHE A 4 11.37 11.10 -3.19
CA PHE A 4 10.79 10.37 -2.04
C PHE A 4 10.31 11.30 -0.90
N LYS A 5 10.12 12.61 -1.16
CA LYS A 5 9.75 13.62 -0.16
C LYS A 5 8.25 13.95 -0.13
N LEU A 6 7.37 13.00 0.19
CA LEU A 6 5.94 13.30 0.35
C LEU A 6 5.22 12.54 1.48
N PHE A 7 5.92 12.18 2.57
CA PHE A 7 5.27 11.57 3.75
C PHE A 7 5.39 12.40 5.03
N GLU A 8 5.65 13.71 4.93
CA GLU A 8 5.58 14.62 6.06
C GLU A 8 4.41 15.59 5.90
N ASN A 9 3.55 15.58 6.93
CA ASN A 9 2.41 16.46 7.21
C ASN A 9 1.07 16.16 6.49
N GLN A 10 0.29 15.27 7.10
CA GLN A 10 -1.08 15.66 7.44
C GLN A 10 -1.49 15.08 8.80
N ALA A 11 -2.19 15.93 9.56
CA ALA A 11 -2.41 15.87 11.00
C ALA A 11 -2.94 14.54 11.54
N ALA A 12 -2.58 14.26 12.79
CA ALA A 12 -3.17 13.21 13.61
C ALA A 12 -4.70 13.31 13.65
N SER A 13 -5.39 12.22 13.28
CA SER A 13 -6.57 11.65 13.97
C SER A 13 -7.49 10.80 13.07
N ASP A 14 -6.99 10.12 12.04
CA ASP A 14 -7.69 8.97 11.45
C ASP A 14 -6.69 8.10 10.68
N SER A 15 -6.05 7.17 11.39
CA SER A 15 -5.19 6.13 10.80
C SER A 15 -5.93 5.21 9.81
N THR A 16 -7.24 5.43 9.64
CA THR A 16 -8.17 4.73 8.77
C THR A 16 -8.28 5.35 7.38
N VAL A 17 -8.04 6.65 7.22
CA VAL A 17 -8.34 7.36 5.97
C VAL A 17 -7.26 7.07 4.92
N VAL A 18 -7.65 6.39 3.84
CA VAL A 18 -6.81 6.19 2.65
C VAL A 18 -7.10 7.32 1.66
N PRO A 19 -6.11 8.12 1.26
CA PRO A 19 -6.32 9.16 0.27
C PRO A 19 -6.72 8.57 -1.09
N LYS A 20 -7.55 9.30 -1.84
CA LYS A 20 -7.98 8.89 -3.19
C LYS A 20 -6.74 8.69 -4.08
N GLY A 21 -6.69 7.56 -4.79
CA GLY A 21 -5.52 7.20 -5.60
C GLY A 21 -4.50 6.30 -4.87
N TYR A 22 -4.79 5.88 -3.63
CA TYR A 22 -3.95 5.00 -2.83
C TYR A 22 -4.76 3.80 -2.32
N ILE A 23 -4.05 2.75 -1.92
CA ILE A 23 -4.60 1.55 -1.28
C ILE A 23 -3.87 1.28 0.04
N ALA A 24 -4.58 0.67 0.99
CA ALA A 24 -3.98 0.16 2.22
C ALA A 24 -3.63 -1.33 2.06
N VAL A 25 -2.37 -1.66 2.28
CA VAL A 25 -1.85 -3.03 2.28
C VAL A 25 -1.46 -3.40 3.71
N TYR A 26 -1.89 -4.58 4.16
CA TYR A 26 -1.59 -5.08 5.50
C TYR A 26 -0.58 -6.22 5.38
N VAL A 27 0.56 -6.11 6.05
CA VAL A 27 1.65 -7.09 5.99
C VAL A 27 1.95 -7.63 7.37
N GLY A 28 2.10 -8.95 7.47
CA GLY A 28 2.40 -9.67 8.72
C GLY A 28 1.25 -10.58 9.16
N GLU A 29 1.59 -11.67 9.85
CA GLU A 29 0.62 -12.70 10.25
C GLU A 29 -0.13 -12.30 11.54
N SER A 30 0.60 -11.97 12.62
CA SER A 30 0.00 -11.63 13.92
C SER A 30 -0.20 -10.12 14.14
N GLN A 31 0.82 -9.30 13.83
CA GLN A 31 0.74 -7.84 13.93
C GLN A 31 0.80 -7.24 12.53
N LYS A 32 -0.38 -7.11 11.92
CA LYS A 32 -0.53 -6.55 10.58
C LYS A 32 -0.12 -5.09 10.58
N LYS A 33 1.04 -4.81 9.97
CA LYS A 33 1.49 -3.44 9.73
C LYS A 33 0.78 -2.91 8.48
N ARG A 34 0.15 -1.74 8.62
CA ARG A 34 -0.53 -1.05 7.54
C ARG A 34 0.46 -0.20 6.75
N PHE A 35 0.42 -0.36 5.44
CA PHE A 35 1.15 0.43 4.46
C PHE A 35 0.15 1.10 3.53
N ILE A 36 0.36 2.38 3.21
CA ILE A 36 -0.44 3.09 2.20
C ILE A 36 0.43 3.25 0.96
N VAL A 37 0.01 2.65 -0.15
CA VAL A 37 0.77 2.66 -1.40
C VAL A 37 -0.07 3.26 -2.53
N PRO A 38 0.52 3.96 -3.51
CA PRO A 38 -0.21 4.48 -4.66
C PRO A 38 -0.84 3.35 -5.49
N ILE A 39 -2.01 3.60 -6.09
CA ILE A 39 -2.67 2.66 -7.01
C ILE A 39 -1.79 2.33 -8.22
N SER A 40 -0.90 3.23 -8.63
CA SER A 40 0.06 2.99 -9.71
C SER A 40 0.97 1.77 -9.47
N PHE A 41 1.14 1.33 -8.21
CA PHE A 41 1.86 0.09 -7.90
C PHE A 41 1.13 -1.17 -8.39
N LEU A 42 -0.19 -1.13 -8.55
CA LEU A 42 -0.96 -2.23 -9.15
C LEU A 42 -0.58 -2.49 -10.62
N ASN A 43 -0.01 -1.48 -11.29
CA ASN A 43 0.46 -1.61 -12.67
C ASN A 43 1.91 -2.13 -12.76
N GLN A 44 2.56 -2.41 -11.64
CA GLN A 44 3.90 -2.99 -11.65
C GLN A 44 3.80 -4.50 -11.88
N PRO A 45 4.53 -5.07 -12.87
CA PRO A 45 4.47 -6.50 -13.19
C PRO A 45 4.77 -7.40 -11.98
N SER A 46 5.69 -6.98 -11.11
CA SER A 46 6.05 -7.71 -9.90
C SER A 46 4.88 -7.83 -8.93
N LEU A 47 4.10 -6.77 -8.77
CA LEU A 47 2.95 -6.78 -7.87
C LEU A 47 1.79 -7.58 -8.47
N GLN A 48 1.56 -7.46 -9.78
CA GLN A 48 0.56 -8.28 -10.48
C GLN A 48 0.87 -9.77 -10.37
N LYS A 49 2.15 -10.15 -10.50
CA LYS A 49 2.56 -11.54 -10.31
C LYS A 49 2.30 -12.04 -8.88
N LEU A 50 2.57 -11.21 -7.87
CA LEU A 50 2.25 -11.55 -6.47
C LEU A 50 0.74 -11.69 -6.25
N LEU A 51 -0.06 -10.80 -6.84
CA LEU A 51 -1.53 -10.87 -6.75
C LEU A 51 -2.09 -12.12 -7.47
N SER A 52 -1.52 -12.49 -8.62
CA SER A 52 -1.90 -13.70 -9.34
C SER A 52 -1.61 -14.96 -8.52
N ILE A 53 -0.47 -15.02 -7.83
CA ILE A 53 -0.15 -16.14 -6.93
C ILE A 53 -1.13 -16.19 -5.76
N ALA A 54 -1.45 -15.03 -5.19
CA ALA A 54 -2.43 -14.94 -4.09
C ALA A 54 -3.84 -15.34 -4.53
N GLU A 55 -4.26 -15.04 -5.76
CA GLU A 55 -5.55 -15.48 -6.33
C GLU A 55 -5.62 -17.01 -6.50
N GLU A 56 -4.51 -17.68 -6.80
CA GLU A 56 -4.50 -19.15 -6.88
C GLU A 56 -4.52 -19.84 -5.50
N GLU A 57 -4.01 -19.18 -4.45
CA GLU A 57 -3.99 -19.72 -3.08
C GLU A 57 -5.24 -19.40 -2.23
N PHE A 58 -6.14 -18.51 -2.69
CA PHE A 58 -7.34 -18.06 -1.94
C PHE A 58 -8.62 -18.14 -2.77
#